data_AF-A0A0D8XJB1-F1
#
_entry.id   AF-A0A0D8XJB1-F1
#
_cell.length_a   1.000
_cell.length_b   1.000
_cell.length_c   1.000
_cell.angle_alpha   90.00
_cell.angle_beta   90.00
_cell.angle_gamma   90.00
#
_symmetry.space_group_name_H-M   'P 1'
#
loop_
_entity.id
_entity.type
_entity.pdbx_description
1 polymer ?
#
loop_
_entity_poly.entity_id
_entity_poly.type
_entity_poly.pdbx_seq_one_letter_code
_entity_poly.pdbx_strand_id
1 'polypeptide(L)'
;MLVNKADTFIDHMSETNYGIRYPTEEDLTGAAIGLLRLQDTYRLDTKDLADGRIYKDQSNYTLDAGDCFEIGKAAYNDADYYHTVLWMEEARKRLEQESTPTADILQVLEYLSYSLYKQGNLKHALKLVEELYQLDPNHPRAKGNIKWYEDLLAQEGVKKSEMRRYFHFHRVTFSKKK
;
A
#
# COMPACT_ATOMS: atom_id res chain seq x y z
N MET A 1 -19.78 -56.08 29.22
CA MET A 1 -18.64 -55.52 28.47
C MET A 1 -18.87 -54.04 28.32
N LEU A 2 -18.01 -53.19 28.89
CA LEU A 2 -18.09 -51.74 28.72
C LEU A 2 -17.63 -51.42 27.30
N VAL A 3 -18.55 -50.95 26.46
CA VAL A 3 -18.23 -50.48 25.11
C VAL A 3 -17.29 -49.28 25.25
N ASN A 4 -16.09 -49.38 24.67
CA ASN A 4 -15.13 -48.29 24.64
C ASN A 4 -15.72 -47.14 23.81
N LYS A 5 -16.30 -46.14 24.49
CA LYS A 5 -16.83 -44.94 23.84
C LYS A 5 -15.74 -43.97 23.38
N ALA A 6 -14.48 -44.23 23.71
CA ALA A 6 -13.36 -43.40 23.26
C ALA A 6 -13.18 -43.51 21.74
N ASP A 7 -13.30 -44.71 21.17
CA ASP A 7 -13.12 -44.91 19.73
C ASP A 7 -14.20 -44.17 18.94
N THR A 8 -15.47 -44.26 19.37
CA THR A 8 -16.58 -43.48 18.78
C THR A 8 -16.44 -41.97 18.97
N PHE A 9 -15.77 -41.53 20.03
CA PHE A 9 -15.52 -40.11 20.29
C PHE A 9 -14.39 -39.56 19.40
N ILE A 10 -13.32 -40.33 19.22
CA ILE A 10 -12.21 -39.99 18.31
C ILE A 10 -12.66 -40.06 16.85
N ASP A 11 -13.49 -41.03 16.48
CA ASP A 11 -14.11 -41.10 15.14
C ASP A 11 -15.00 -39.89 14.90
N HIS A 12 -15.91 -39.54 15.82
CA HIS A 12 -16.70 -38.30 15.68
C HIS A 12 -15.83 -37.04 15.65
N MET A 13 -14.73 -36.96 16.39
CA MET A 13 -13.84 -35.79 16.40
C MET A 13 -13.02 -35.66 15.10
N SER A 14 -12.69 -36.79 14.46
CA SER A 14 -12.02 -36.84 13.16
C SER A 14 -12.99 -36.69 11.97
N GLU A 15 -14.24 -37.12 12.12
CA GLU A 15 -15.32 -36.96 11.13
C GLU A 15 -15.99 -35.59 11.20
N THR A 16 -16.04 -34.94 12.38
CA THR A 16 -16.30 -33.50 12.45
C THR A 16 -15.08 -32.76 11.96
N ASN A 17 -14.98 -32.64 10.64
CA ASN A 17 -14.28 -31.55 9.98
C ASN A 17 -14.87 -30.21 10.47
N TYR A 18 -14.53 -29.78 11.70
CA TYR A 18 -14.17 -28.38 11.91
C TYR A 18 -12.84 -28.18 11.19
N GLY A 19 -12.85 -28.35 9.87
CA GLY A 19 -11.69 -28.22 9.03
C GLY A 19 -11.10 -26.86 9.33
N ILE A 20 -9.79 -26.82 9.58
CA ILE A 20 -9.06 -25.57 9.81
C ILE A 20 -9.39 -24.65 8.65
N ARG A 21 -10.26 -23.66 8.88
CA ARG A 21 -10.64 -22.67 7.88
C ARG A 21 -9.51 -21.67 7.84
N TYR A 22 -8.69 -21.76 6.80
CA TYR A 22 -7.63 -20.79 6.58
C TYR A 22 -8.22 -19.41 6.30
N PRO A 23 -7.50 -18.33 6.68
CA PRO A 23 -7.89 -16.98 6.32
C PRO A 23 -8.11 -16.85 4.81
N THR A 24 -9.08 -16.01 4.46
CA THR A 24 -9.44 -15.67 3.08
C THR A 24 -8.90 -14.29 2.70
N GLU A 25 -9.08 -13.88 1.45
CA GLU A 25 -8.73 -12.52 1.00
C GLU A 25 -9.49 -11.43 1.78
N GLU A 26 -10.72 -11.73 2.22
CA GLU A 26 -11.51 -10.84 3.07
C GLU A 26 -10.83 -10.64 4.44
N ASP A 27 -10.31 -11.72 5.05
CA ASP A 27 -9.61 -11.65 6.32
C ASP A 27 -8.30 -10.85 6.19
N LEU A 28 -7.56 -11.05 5.10
CA LEU A 28 -6.34 -10.28 4.82
C LEU A 28 -6.65 -8.79 4.64
N THR A 29 -7.69 -8.46 3.87
CA THR A 29 -8.13 -7.08 3.67
C THR A 29 -8.59 -6.46 4.99
N GLY A 30 -9.39 -7.19 5.78
CA GLY A 30 -9.85 -6.74 7.10
C GLY A 30 -8.70 -6.49 8.08
N ALA A 31 -7.69 -7.35 8.07
CA ALA A 31 -6.48 -7.17 8.87
C ALA A 31 -5.69 -5.93 8.44
N ALA A 32 -5.51 -5.72 7.13
CA ALA A 32 -4.85 -4.53 6.60
C ALA A 32 -5.61 -3.25 6.99
N ILE A 33 -6.93 -3.20 6.82
CA ILE A 33 -7.75 -2.05 7.24
C ILE A 33 -7.65 -1.82 8.76
N GLY A 34 -7.65 -2.89 9.56
CA GLY A 34 -7.43 -2.82 11.00
C GLY A 34 -6.08 -2.17 11.36
N LEU A 35 -5.01 -2.56 10.67
CA LEU A 35 -3.68 -1.97 10.83
C LEU A 35 -3.68 -0.47 10.50
N LEU A 36 -4.29 -0.07 9.37
CA LEU A 36 -4.39 1.33 8.96
C LEU A 36 -5.14 2.19 9.99
N ARG A 37 -6.22 1.65 10.57
CA ARG A 37 -6.96 2.34 11.63
C ARG A 37 -6.11 2.58 12.87
N LEU A 38 -5.27 1.61 13.26
CA LEU A 38 -4.33 1.78 14.36
C LEU A 38 -3.23 2.80 14.00
N GLN A 39 -2.72 2.73 12.77
CA GLN A 39 -1.74 3.68 12.26
C GLN A 39 -2.25 5.12 12.37
N ASP A 40 -3.48 5.40 11.90
CA ASP A 40 -4.06 6.75 11.97
C ASP A 40 -4.36 7.20 13.40
N THR A 41 -4.97 6.31 14.20
CA THR A 41 -5.35 6.60 15.59
C THR A 41 -4.15 7.00 16.45
N TYR A 42 -3.04 6.28 16.28
CA TYR A 42 -1.83 6.45 17.08
C TYR A 42 -0.71 7.21 16.38
N ARG A 43 -0.94 7.64 15.13
CA ARG A 43 0.04 8.32 14.26
C ARG A 43 1.35 7.54 14.15
N LEU A 44 1.24 6.24 13.91
CA LEU A 44 2.38 5.34 13.79
C LEU A 44 3.11 5.59 12.47
N ASP A 45 4.44 5.56 12.51
CA ASP A 45 5.27 5.71 11.32
C ASP A 45 5.22 4.43 10.47
N THR A 46 5.04 4.58 9.16
CA THR A 46 4.90 3.46 8.21
C THR A 46 6.15 2.59 8.16
N LYS A 47 7.34 3.22 8.22
CA LYS A 47 8.60 2.49 8.21
C LYS A 47 8.78 1.74 9.52
N ASP A 48 8.46 2.35 10.66
CA ASP A 48 8.50 1.64 11.95
C ASP A 48 7.54 0.43 11.95
N LEU A 49 6.32 0.58 11.44
CA LEU A 49 5.37 -0.53 11.29
C LEU A 49 5.92 -1.64 10.38
N ALA A 50 6.48 -1.28 9.23
CA ALA A 50 7.06 -2.24 8.29
C ALA A 50 8.34 -2.91 8.84
N ASP A 51 9.08 -2.23 9.71
CA ASP A 51 10.20 -2.79 10.49
C ASP A 51 9.72 -3.62 11.70
N GLY A 52 8.41 -3.79 11.88
CA GLY A 52 7.83 -4.55 12.99
C GLY A 52 7.98 -3.86 14.35
N ARG A 53 8.18 -2.53 14.37
CA ARG A 53 8.40 -1.73 15.58
C ARG A 53 7.14 -0.93 15.92
N ILE A 54 6.66 -1.14 17.14
CA ILE A 54 5.53 -0.37 17.69
C ILE A 54 5.98 0.20 19.05
N TYR A 55 6.18 1.51 19.09
CA TYR A 55 6.75 2.22 20.25
C TYR A 55 8.09 1.63 20.71
N LYS A 56 8.09 0.89 21.83
CA LYS A 56 9.29 0.28 22.43
C LYS A 56 9.40 -1.21 22.13
N ASP A 57 8.37 -1.79 21.54
CA ASP A 57 8.29 -3.22 21.26
C ASP A 57 8.74 -3.49 19.83
N GLN A 58 9.61 -4.50 19.69
CA GLN A 58 10.17 -4.93 18.42
C GLN A 58 9.70 -6.37 18.13
N SER A 59 9.04 -6.54 16.99
CA SER A 59 8.67 -7.84 16.46
C SER A 59 9.88 -8.55 15.85
N ASN A 60 9.79 -9.88 15.80
CA ASN A 60 10.73 -10.73 15.05
C ASN A 60 10.43 -10.76 13.55
N TYR A 61 9.31 -10.16 13.13
CA TYR A 61 8.86 -10.13 11.75
C TYR A 61 8.92 -8.71 11.20
N THR A 62 9.46 -8.58 10.00
CA THR A 62 9.49 -7.36 9.19
C THR A 62 8.72 -7.62 7.91
N LEU A 63 8.02 -6.61 7.42
CA LEU A 63 7.29 -6.69 6.16
C LEU A 63 8.25 -6.58 4.97
N ASP A 64 8.01 -7.34 3.92
CA ASP A 64 8.70 -7.14 2.63
C ASP A 64 7.96 -6.09 1.77
N ALA A 65 8.42 -5.86 0.54
CA ALA A 65 7.78 -4.93 -0.37
C ALA A 65 6.39 -5.41 -0.82
N GLY A 66 6.19 -6.71 -0.97
CA GLY A 66 4.92 -7.36 -1.31
C GLY A 66 3.87 -7.16 -0.22
N ASP A 67 4.25 -7.35 1.04
CA ASP A 67 3.41 -7.07 2.20
C ASP A 67 2.98 -5.60 2.23
N CYS A 68 3.94 -4.68 2.05
CA CYS A 68 3.66 -3.24 2.00
C CYS A 68 2.74 -2.88 0.82
N PHE A 69 2.93 -3.53 -0.34
CA PHE A 69 2.09 -3.35 -1.51
C PHE A 69 0.65 -3.80 -1.26
N GLU A 70 0.42 -4.97 -0.66
CA GLU A 70 -0.93 -5.46 -0.36
C GLU A 70 -1.65 -4.58 0.68
N ILE A 71 -0.94 -4.05 1.68
CA ILE A 71 -1.52 -3.07 2.62
C ILE A 71 -1.89 -1.78 1.88
N GLY A 72 -1.00 -1.26 1.03
CA GLY A 72 -1.29 -0.06 0.24
C GLY A 72 -2.45 -0.26 -0.74
N LYS A 73 -2.60 -1.45 -1.31
CA LYS A 73 -3.70 -1.82 -2.21
C LYS A 73 -5.02 -1.95 -1.45
N ALA A 74 -5.01 -2.50 -0.23
CA ALA A 74 -6.18 -2.49 0.64
C ALA A 74 -6.63 -1.04 0.97
N ALA A 75 -5.69 -0.16 1.30
CA ALA A 75 -5.97 1.27 1.51
C ALA A 75 -6.58 1.92 0.26
N TYR A 76 -6.02 1.61 -0.92
CA TYR A 76 -6.50 2.15 -2.19
C TYR A 76 -7.95 1.73 -2.48
N ASN A 77 -8.28 0.47 -2.22
CA ASN A 77 -9.62 -0.07 -2.42
C ASN A 77 -10.65 0.57 -1.47
N ASP A 78 -10.22 1.03 -0.30
CA ASP A 78 -11.04 1.81 0.66
C ASP A 78 -11.06 3.32 0.33
N ALA A 79 -10.47 3.74 -0.80
CA ALA A 79 -10.27 5.13 -1.20
C ALA A 79 -9.45 5.98 -0.20
N ASP A 80 -8.69 5.32 0.68
CA ASP A 80 -7.70 5.95 1.54
C ASP A 80 -6.40 6.19 0.77
N TYR A 81 -6.43 7.23 -0.06
CA TYR A 81 -5.28 7.60 -0.87
C TYR A 81 -4.11 8.11 -0.03
N TYR A 82 -4.35 8.59 1.20
CA TYR A 82 -3.29 9.02 2.10
C TYR A 82 -2.41 7.84 2.51
N HIS A 83 -3.02 6.80 3.07
CA HIS A 83 -2.29 5.60 3.46
C HIS A 83 -1.77 4.83 2.24
N THR A 84 -2.48 4.85 1.12
CA THR A 84 -1.96 4.28 -0.13
C THR A 84 -0.60 4.88 -0.49
N VAL A 85 -0.46 6.20 -0.46
CA VAL A 85 0.83 6.86 -0.77
C VAL A 85 1.93 6.42 0.21
N LEU A 86 1.64 6.40 1.52
CA LEU A 86 2.62 6.01 2.52
C LEU A 86 3.14 4.58 2.31
N TRP A 87 2.23 3.63 2.13
CA TRP A 87 2.57 2.21 2.00
C TRP A 87 3.19 1.88 0.63
N MET A 88 2.75 2.53 -0.45
CA MET A 88 3.37 2.37 -1.77
C MET A 88 4.78 2.99 -1.84
N GLU A 89 5.03 4.10 -1.14
CA GLU A 89 6.39 4.64 -1.01
C GLU A 89 7.30 3.70 -0.21
N GLU A 90 6.81 3.08 0.87
CA GLU A 90 7.56 2.10 1.64
C GLU A 90 7.84 0.83 0.83
N ALA A 91 6.83 0.31 0.11
CA ALA A 91 6.99 -0.81 -0.82
C ALA A 91 8.09 -0.52 -1.85
N ARG A 92 8.05 0.66 -2.48
CA ARG A 92 9.06 1.10 -3.44
C ARG A 92 10.47 1.12 -2.82
N LYS A 93 10.64 1.66 -1.62
CA LYS A 93 11.94 1.71 -0.94
C LYS A 93 12.49 0.33 -0.63
N ARG A 94 11.61 -0.62 -0.26
CA ARG A 94 12.00 -2.01 0.03
C ARG A 94 12.37 -2.77 -1.23
N LEU A 95 11.65 -2.55 -2.35
CA LEU A 95 12.02 -3.12 -3.65
C LEU A 95 13.46 -2.78 -4.07
N GLU A 96 13.94 -1.59 -3.75
CA GLU A 96 15.34 -1.19 -4.03
C GLU A 96 16.38 -2.00 -3.22
N GLN A 97 15.96 -2.63 -2.12
CA GLN A 97 16.80 -3.38 -1.20
C GLN A 97 16.65 -4.90 -1.35
N GLU A 98 15.58 -5.35 -1.99
CA GLU A 98 15.30 -6.77 -2.20
C GLU A 98 16.16 -7.37 -3.32
N SER A 99 16.78 -8.52 -3.04
CA SER A 99 17.47 -9.30 -4.09
C SER A 99 16.48 -9.96 -5.06
N THR A 100 15.28 -10.28 -4.57
CA THR A 100 14.21 -10.90 -5.35
C THR A 100 12.96 -10.05 -5.13
N PRO A 101 12.49 -9.32 -6.15
CA PRO A 101 11.33 -8.44 -6.01
C PRO A 101 10.08 -9.22 -5.56
N THR A 102 9.48 -8.79 -4.45
CA THR A 102 8.22 -9.34 -3.93
C THR A 102 6.99 -8.57 -4.40
N ALA A 103 7.19 -7.41 -5.04
CA ALA A 103 6.15 -6.60 -5.68
C ALA A 103 6.57 -6.15 -7.09
N ASP A 104 5.57 -5.80 -7.91
CA ASP A 104 5.79 -5.24 -9.25
C ASP A 104 5.91 -3.72 -9.18
N ILE A 105 7.09 -3.19 -9.54
CA ILE A 105 7.36 -1.75 -9.54
C ILE A 105 6.40 -0.98 -10.45
N LEU A 106 5.94 -1.57 -11.57
CA LEU A 106 5.01 -0.91 -12.48
C LEU A 106 3.66 -0.66 -11.79
N GLN A 107 3.16 -1.67 -11.05
CA GLN A 107 1.93 -1.53 -10.27
C GLN A 107 2.10 -0.54 -9.13
N VAL A 108 3.21 -0.60 -8.39
CA VAL A 108 3.52 0.36 -7.32
C VAL A 108 3.47 1.80 -7.86
N LEU A 109 4.11 2.07 -9.00
CA LEU A 109 4.09 3.40 -9.64
C LEU A 109 2.70 3.81 -10.10
N GLU A 110 1.88 2.88 -10.61
CA GLU A 110 0.49 3.15 -11.01
C GLU A 110 -0.36 3.59 -9.80
N TYR A 111 -0.39 2.80 -8.73
CA TYR A 111 -1.15 3.11 -7.52
C TYR A 111 -0.67 4.41 -6.87
N LEU A 112 0.65 4.62 -6.80
CA LEU A 112 1.24 5.80 -6.20
C LEU A 112 0.93 7.07 -7.02
N SER A 113 1.07 7.01 -8.35
CA SER A 113 0.74 8.11 -9.25
C SER A 113 -0.74 8.51 -9.15
N TYR A 114 -1.65 7.53 -9.21
CA TYR A 114 -3.07 7.80 -9.11
C TYR A 114 -3.46 8.38 -7.75
N SER A 115 -2.91 7.83 -6.67
CA SER A 115 -3.22 8.29 -5.31
C SER A 115 -2.72 9.72 -5.07
N LEU A 116 -1.54 10.07 -5.57
CA LEU A 116 -1.05 11.46 -5.53
C LEU A 116 -1.92 12.41 -6.36
N TYR A 117 -2.40 11.96 -7.53
CA TYR A 117 -3.39 12.71 -8.29
C TYR A 117 -4.66 12.95 -7.48
N LYS A 118 -5.20 11.93 -6.80
CA LYS A 118 -6.38 12.06 -5.95
C LYS A 118 -6.20 12.99 -4.76
N GLN A 119 -4.97 13.13 -4.28
CA GLN A 119 -4.61 14.12 -3.26
C GLN A 119 -4.33 15.53 -3.81
N GLY A 120 -4.45 15.75 -5.13
CA GLY A 120 -4.16 17.04 -5.76
C GLY A 120 -2.66 17.31 -5.97
N ASN A 121 -1.79 16.34 -5.71
CA ASN A 121 -0.35 16.47 -5.93
C ASN A 121 0.02 16.12 -7.39
N LEU A 122 -0.48 16.93 -8.32
CA LEU A 122 -0.37 16.68 -9.76
C LEU A 122 1.07 16.62 -10.26
N LYS A 123 1.98 17.43 -9.71
CA LYS A 123 3.39 17.42 -10.13
C LYS A 123 4.09 16.12 -9.77
N HIS A 124 3.85 15.59 -8.57
CA HIS A 124 4.43 14.31 -8.18
C HIS A 124 3.75 13.16 -8.94
N ALA A 125 2.43 13.23 -9.13
CA ALA A 125 1.70 12.25 -9.95
C ALA A 125 2.26 12.18 -11.38
N LEU A 126 2.51 13.33 -12.00
CA LEU A 126 3.12 13.47 -13.34
C LEU A 126 4.51 12.82 -13.39
N LYS A 127 5.38 13.14 -12.42
CA LYS A 127 6.71 12.55 -12.35
C LYS A 127 6.66 11.02 -12.34
N LEU A 128 5.81 10.44 -11.49
CA LEU A 128 5.74 8.99 -11.34
C LEU A 128 5.17 8.30 -12.57
N VAL A 129 4.20 8.92 -13.25
CA VAL A 129 3.67 8.33 -14.48
C VAL A 129 4.63 8.49 -15.66
N GLU A 130 5.45 9.54 -15.69
CA GLU A 130 6.57 9.65 -16.63
C GLU A 130 7.59 8.55 -16.37
N GLU A 131 7.93 8.27 -15.11
CA GLU A 131 8.80 7.15 -14.72
C GLU A 131 8.21 5.80 -15.15
N LEU A 132 6.92 5.57 -14.89
CA LEU A 132 6.19 4.38 -15.35
C LEU A 132 6.28 4.23 -16.87
N TYR A 133 6.09 5.33 -17.61
CA TYR A 133 6.17 5.32 -19.08
C TYR A 133 7.58 5.04 -19.60
N GLN A 134 8.63 5.46 -18.89
CA GLN A 134 10.01 5.11 -19.28
C GLN A 134 10.29 3.62 -19.08
N LEU A 135 9.73 3.00 -18.04
CA LEU A 135 9.89 1.57 -17.77
C LEU A 135 9.04 0.71 -18.72
N ASP A 136 7.82 1.14 -19.02
CA ASP A 136 6.94 0.48 -19.98
C ASP A 136 6.27 1.50 -20.93
N PRO A 137 6.88 1.76 -22.10
CA PRO A 137 6.30 2.67 -23.11
C PRO A 137 4.98 2.17 -23.71
N ASN A 138 4.65 0.88 -23.58
CA ASN A 138 3.41 0.28 -24.06
C ASN A 138 2.33 0.21 -22.96
N HIS A 139 2.61 0.76 -21.77
CA HIS A 139 1.68 0.73 -20.65
C HIS A 139 0.33 1.37 -21.04
N PRO A 140 -0.80 0.68 -20.86
CA PRO A 140 -2.09 1.06 -21.44
C PRO A 140 -2.59 2.42 -20.96
N ARG A 141 -2.19 2.84 -19.75
CA ARG A 141 -2.68 4.08 -19.11
C ARG A 141 -1.63 5.19 -19.03
N ALA A 142 -0.34 4.88 -19.13
CA ALA A 142 0.71 5.84 -18.75
C ALA A 142 0.71 7.08 -19.65
N LYS A 143 0.70 6.89 -20.97
CA LYS A 143 0.64 7.98 -21.96
C LYS A 143 -0.60 8.86 -21.79
N GLY A 144 -1.75 8.25 -21.52
CA GLY A 144 -3.01 8.96 -21.29
C GLY A 144 -2.96 9.81 -20.02
N ASN A 145 -2.48 9.21 -18.93
CA ASN A 145 -2.34 9.87 -17.63
C ASN A 145 -1.33 11.04 -17.66
N ILE A 146 -0.20 10.91 -18.38
CA ILE A 146 0.75 12.02 -18.59
C ILE A 146 0.01 13.23 -19.17
N LYS A 147 -0.67 13.03 -20.31
CA LYS A 147 -1.42 14.10 -20.97
C LYS A 147 -2.49 14.68 -20.04
N TRP A 148 -3.23 13.82 -19.36
CA TRP A 148 -4.28 14.23 -18.42
C TRP A 148 -3.75 15.13 -17.30
N TYR A 149 -2.64 14.75 -16.66
CA TYR A 149 -2.04 15.55 -15.59
C TYR A 149 -1.43 16.85 -16.10
N GLU A 150 -0.82 16.86 -17.30
CA GLU A 150 -0.35 18.10 -17.94
C GLU A 150 -1.50 19.07 -18.22
N ASP A 151 -2.63 18.57 -18.73
CA ASP A 151 -3.81 19.37 -19.04
C ASP A 151 -4.41 19.98 -17.76
N LEU A 152 -4.48 19.20 -16.66
CA LEU A 152 -4.91 19.71 -15.35
C LEU A 152 -3.97 20.78 -14.80
N LEU A 153 -2.66 20.56 -14.85
CA LEU A 153 -1.67 21.55 -14.43
C LEU A 153 -1.75 22.84 -15.27
N ALA A 154 -2.01 22.73 -16.57
CA ALA A 154 -2.22 23.88 -17.43
C ALA A 154 -3.49 24.67 -17.06
N GLN A 155 -4.57 23.98 -16.68
CA GLN A 155 -5.79 24.60 -16.16
C GLN A 155 -5.56 25.34 -14.83
N GLU A 156 -4.65 24.84 -14.00
CA GLU A 156 -4.18 25.52 -12.78
C GLU A 156 -3.21 26.69 -13.06
N GLY A 157 -2.94 26.99 -14.34
CA GLY A 157 -2.05 28.08 -14.76
C GLY A 157 -0.56 27.75 -14.66
N VAL A 158 -0.19 26.49 -14.41
CA VAL A 158 1.20 26.04 -14.35
C VAL A 158 1.79 25.99 -15.76
N LYS A 159 2.88 26.72 -15.99
CA LYS A 159 3.57 26.70 -17.29
C LYS A 159 4.22 25.34 -17.52
N LYS A 160 4.35 24.90 -18.78
CA LYS A 160 5.02 23.62 -19.13
C LYS A 160 6.43 23.49 -18.54
N SER A 161 7.20 24.59 -18.49
CA SER A 161 8.54 24.65 -17.88
C SER A 161 8.53 24.57 -16.34
N GLU A 162 7.37 24.64 -15.71
CA GLU A 162 7.17 24.57 -14.25
C GLU A 162 6.59 23.23 -13.79
N MET A 163 5.98 22.47 -14.69
CA MET A 163 5.38 21.17 -14.39
C MET A 163 6.42 20.18 -13.86
N ARG A 164 7.64 20.18 -14.44
CA ARG A 164 8.78 19.34 -14.01
C ARG A 164 9.76 20.04 -13.08
N ARG A 165 9.51 21.30 -12.71
CA ARG A 165 10.37 21.98 -11.72
C ARG A 165 10.02 21.48 -10.33
N TYR A 166 11.00 20.86 -9.68
CA TYR A 166 10.93 20.51 -8.27
C TYR A 166 10.96 21.78 -7.43
N PHE A 167 9.92 21.98 -6.63
CA PHE A 167 10.05 22.82 -5.44
C PHE A 167 10.51 21.92 -4.31
N HIS A 168 11.68 22.22 -3.75
CA HIS A 168 12.14 21.60 -2.51
C HIS A 168 11.30 22.17 -1.36
N PHE A 169 10.04 21.72 -1.23
CA PHE A 169 9.21 22.09 -0.10
C PHE A 169 9.77 21.39 1.14
N HIS A 170 10.38 22.18 2.02
CA HIS A 170 10.66 21.77 3.38
C HIS A 170 9.36 21.26 4.01
N ARG A 171 9.44 20.09 4.66
CA ARG A 171 8.35 19.38 5.37
C ARG A 171 7.26 20.33 5.84
N VAL A 172 6.14 20.38 5.13
CA VAL A 172 4.92 21.01 5.64
C VAL A 172 4.44 20.15 6.79
N THR A 173 4.70 20.60 8.01
CA THR A 173 4.06 20.04 9.19
C THR A 173 2.58 20.41 9.11
N PHE A 174 1.73 19.42 8.87
CA PHE A 174 0.28 19.59 8.96
C PHE A 174 -0.09 19.86 10.42
N SER A 175 -0.19 21.14 10.79
CA SER A 175 -0.87 21.58 12.00
C SER A 175 -2.37 21.57 11.72
N LYS A 176 -3.07 20.50 12.12
CA LYS A 176 -4.53 20.51 12.18
C LYS A 176 -4.94 21.54 13.24
N LYS A 177 -5.59 22.62 12.81
CA LYS A 177 -6.26 23.59 13.70
C LYS A 177 -7.35 22.86 14.49
N LYS A 178 -7.46 23.28 15.76
CA LYS A 178 -8.36 22.79 16.81
C LYS A 178 -9.82 22.75 16.40
#